data_AF-A0A958UHN9-F1
#
_entry.id   AF-A0A958UHN9-F1
#
_cell.length_a   1.000
_cell.length_b   1.000
_cell.length_c   1.000
_cell.angle_alpha   90.00
_cell.angle_beta   90.00
_cell.angle_gamma   90.00
#
_symmetry.space_group_name_H-M   'P 1'
#
loop_
_entity.id
_entity.type
_entity.pdbx_description
1 polymer ?
#
loop_
_entity_poly.entity_id
_entity_poly.type
_entity_poly.pdbx_seq_one_letter_code
_entity_poly.pdbx_strand_id
1 'polypeptide(L)'
;MLDDNKIMTLHPQGKKGVNILRRRYDIIKDFIIKIIKEHKEISYEDLNDLAVEKLTESFDGKVVWYIVTVKLDLEARGIIERIPKTSPHKLRLKL
;
A
#
# COMPACT_ATOMS: atom_id res chain seq x y z
N MET A 1 3.38 -21.23 15.04
CA MET A 1 3.82 -19.89 15.51
C MET A 1 3.80 -18.96 14.30
N LEU A 2 3.22 -17.77 14.43
CA LEU A 2 3.43 -16.71 13.44
C LEU A 2 4.91 -16.36 13.53
N ASP A 3 5.62 -16.45 12.40
CA ASP A 3 6.99 -15.96 12.32
C ASP A 3 6.94 -14.45 12.52
N ASP A 4 7.56 -13.93 13.59
CA ASP A 4 7.53 -12.49 13.96
C ASP A 4 8.07 -11.60 12.81
N ASN A 5 8.83 -12.20 11.89
CA ASN A 5 9.35 -11.56 10.68
C ASN A 5 8.33 -11.43 9.54
N LYS A 6 7.09 -11.91 9.71
CA LYS A 6 6.03 -11.82 8.71
C LYS A 6 4.77 -11.17 9.27
N ILE A 7 3.95 -10.70 8.36
CA ILE A 7 2.64 -10.12 8.63
C ILE A 7 1.62 -10.73 7.68
N MET A 8 0.49 -11.18 8.25
CA MET A 8 -0.70 -11.54 7.47
C MET A 8 -1.45 -10.26 7.13
N THR A 9 -1.57 -9.96 5.85
CA THR A 9 -2.36 -8.82 5.37
C THR A 9 -3.85 -9.11 5.43
N LEU A 10 -4.65 -8.04 5.44
CA LEU A 10 -6.11 -8.07 5.31
C LEU A 10 -6.51 -7.60 3.91
N HIS A 11 -7.70 -8.01 3.47
CA HIS A 11 -8.32 -7.49 2.26
C HIS A 11 -9.64 -6.78 2.64
N PRO A 12 -9.95 -5.60 2.10
CA PRO A 12 -11.10 -4.79 2.54
C PRO A 12 -12.45 -5.46 2.28
N GLN A 13 -12.49 -6.40 1.33
CA GLN A 13 -13.66 -7.24 1.01
C GLN A 13 -13.71 -8.57 1.79
N GLY A 14 -12.91 -8.74 2.86
CA GLY A 14 -12.88 -9.98 3.64
C GLY A 14 -12.24 -11.19 2.94
N LYS A 15 -11.63 -11.00 1.76
CA LYS A 15 -10.83 -12.05 1.08
C LYS A 15 -9.58 -12.38 1.89
N LYS A 16 -9.05 -13.59 1.69
CA LYS A 16 -7.79 -14.00 2.31
C LYS A 16 -6.65 -13.10 1.84
N GLY A 17 -5.91 -12.53 2.78
CA GLY A 17 -4.70 -11.78 2.49
C GLY A 17 -3.49 -12.69 2.24
N VAL A 18 -2.32 -12.08 2.26
CA VAL A 18 -1.04 -12.74 1.96
C VAL A 18 -0.12 -12.59 3.16
N ASN A 19 0.62 -13.66 3.49
CA ASN A 19 1.62 -13.61 4.54
C ASN A 19 2.97 -13.18 3.94
N ILE A 20 3.42 -11.96 4.20
CA ILE A 20 4.64 -11.39 3.62
C ILE A 20 5.65 -10.96 4.69
N LEU A 21 6.91 -10.82 4.31
CA LEU A 21 7.95 -10.33 5.22
C LEU A 21 7.61 -8.92 5.73
N ARG A 22 7.65 -8.75 7.05
CA ARG A 22 7.40 -7.50 7.75
C ARG A 22 8.26 -6.36 7.21
N ARG A 23 9.56 -6.60 6.99
CA ARG A 23 10.48 -5.61 6.39
C ARG A 23 9.98 -5.07 5.04
N ARG A 24 9.41 -5.92 4.19
CA ARG A 24 8.92 -5.52 2.85
C ARG A 24 7.59 -4.78 2.97
N TYR A 25 6.73 -5.23 3.89
CA TYR A 25 5.49 -4.54 4.21
C TYR A 25 5.76 -3.12 4.72
N ASP A 26 6.67 -2.95 5.68
CA ASP A 26 6.94 -1.67 6.33
C ASP A 26 7.50 -0.64 5.33
N ILE A 27 8.47 -1.02 4.49
CA ILE A 27 9.00 -0.13 3.42
C ILE A 27 7.86 0.41 2.53
N ILE A 28 6.96 -0.47 2.10
CA ILE A 28 5.89 -0.12 1.18
C ILE A 28 4.79 0.68 1.87
N LYS A 29 4.45 0.32 3.12
CA LYS A 29 3.51 1.07 3.95
C LYS A 29 4.01 2.49 4.18
N ASP A 30 5.27 2.65 4.58
CA ASP A 30 5.87 3.94 4.87
C ASP A 30 5.94 4.80 3.61
N PHE A 31 6.28 4.19 2.46
CA PHE A 31 6.23 4.85 1.16
C PHE A 31 4.82 5.37 0.84
N ILE A 32 3.79 4.52 0.91
CA ILE A 32 2.40 4.91 0.62
C ILE A 32 1.94 6.05 1.54
N ILE A 33 2.17 5.92 2.85
CA ILE A 33 1.78 6.94 3.84
C ILE A 33 2.51 8.26 3.56
N LYS A 34 3.81 8.21 3.27
CA LYS A 34 4.61 9.40 2.95
C LYS A 34 4.05 10.13 1.73
N ILE A 35 3.85 9.42 0.61
CA ILE A 35 3.36 10.02 -0.63
C ILE A 35 1.96 10.63 -0.44
N ILE A 36 1.05 9.94 0.26
CA ILE A 36 -0.28 10.50 0.53
C ILE A 36 -0.18 11.74 1.44
N LYS A 37 0.72 11.78 2.43
CA LYS A 37 0.92 12.96 3.29
C LYS A 37 1.43 14.18 2.51
N GLU A 38 2.35 13.95 1.57
CA GLU A 38 2.95 14.96 0.71
C GLU A 38 1.93 15.54 -0.28
N HIS A 39 1.16 14.68 -0.96
CA HIS A 39 0.21 15.08 -1.99
C HIS A 39 -1.21 15.40 -1.46
N LYS A 40 -1.52 15.02 -0.21
CA LYS A 40 -2.86 14.98 0.41
C LYS A 40 -3.81 13.98 -0.23
N GLU A 41 -3.93 14.01 -1.54
CA GLU A 41 -4.68 13.07 -2.37
C GLU A 41 -3.82 12.68 -3.57
N ILE A 42 -3.80 11.40 -3.93
CA ILE A 42 -3.04 10.93 -5.09
C ILE A 42 -3.82 9.85 -5.83
N SER A 43 -3.71 9.80 -7.16
CA SER A 43 -4.29 8.69 -7.91
C SER A 43 -3.53 7.38 -7.64
N TYR A 44 -4.22 6.25 -7.76
CA TYR A 44 -3.56 4.96 -7.65
C TYR A 44 -2.52 4.73 -8.76
N GLU A 45 -2.71 5.34 -9.93
CA GLU A 45 -1.77 5.29 -11.05
C GLU A 45 -0.49 6.06 -10.71
N ASP A 46 -0.61 7.34 -10.34
CA ASP A 46 0.55 8.16 -9.95
C ASP A 46 1.33 7.56 -8.78
N LEU A 47 0.63 6.95 -7.82
CA LEU A 47 1.27 6.25 -6.70
C LEU A 47 2.12 5.06 -7.16
N ASN A 48 1.67 4.31 -8.17
CA ASN A 48 2.44 3.21 -8.73
C ASN A 48 3.63 3.72 -9.53
N ASP A 49 3.46 4.76 -10.34
CA ASP A 49 4.53 5.34 -11.14
C ASP A 49 5.67 5.84 -10.24
N LEU A 50 5.33 6.61 -9.20
CA LEU A 50 6.30 7.06 -8.20
C LEU A 50 6.97 5.90 -7.46
N ALA A 51 6.24 4.81 -7.18
CA ALA A 51 6.81 3.64 -6.52
C ALA A 51 7.81 2.93 -7.44
N VAL A 52 7.47 2.74 -8.71
CA VAL A 52 8.37 2.13 -9.70
C VAL A 52 9.62 2.97 -9.87
N GLU A 53 9.48 4.29 -10.02
CA GLU A 53 10.60 5.21 -10.14
C GLU A 53 11.55 5.14 -8.92
N LYS A 54 11.00 5.17 -7.70
CA LYS A 54 11.80 5.34 -6.48
C LYS A 54 12.27 4.05 -5.82
N LEU A 55 11.59 2.93 -6.06
CA LEU A 55 11.85 1.68 -5.31
C LEU A 55 12.43 0.56 -6.16
N THR A 56 12.33 0.59 -7.49
CA THR A 56 12.72 -0.56 -8.33
C THR A 56 14.19 -0.99 -8.15
N GLU A 57 15.10 -0.03 -7.95
CA GLU A 57 16.53 -0.34 -7.78
C GLU A 57 16.89 -0.87 -6.39
N SER A 58 16.12 -0.51 -5.36
CA SER A 58 16.47 -0.79 -3.96
C SER A 58 15.56 -1.82 -3.29
N PHE A 59 14.39 -2.10 -3.86
CA PHE A 59 13.40 -3.00 -3.31
C PHE A 59 13.50 -4.39 -3.92
N ASP A 60 13.86 -5.36 -3.08
CA ASP A 60 13.88 -6.78 -3.42
C ASP A 60 12.44 -7.35 -3.47
N GLY A 61 11.76 -7.13 -4.60
CA GLY A 61 10.43 -7.65 -4.90
C GLY A 61 9.72 -6.92 -6.05
N LYS A 62 8.58 -7.46 -6.52
CA LYS A 62 7.74 -6.81 -7.54
C LYS A 62 7.01 -5.61 -6.94
N VAL A 63 7.56 -4.40 -7.10
CA VAL A 63 7.07 -3.16 -6.48
C VAL A 63 5.56 -3.00 -6.59
N VAL A 64 5.00 -3.03 -7.80
CA VAL A 64 3.55 -2.86 -8.05
C VAL A 64 2.71 -3.90 -7.32
N TRP A 65 3.17 -5.16 -7.23
CA TRP A 65 2.46 -6.22 -6.51
C TRP A 65 2.44 -5.96 -4.99
N TYR A 66 3.55 -5.46 -4.43
CA TYR A 66 3.57 -5.06 -3.03
C TYR A 66 2.73 -3.81 -2.78
N ILE A 67 2.74 -2.83 -3.69
CA ILE A 67 1.89 -1.64 -3.60
C ILE A 67 0.42 -2.06 -3.52
N VAL A 68 -0.08 -2.89 -4.45
CA VAL A 68 -1.49 -3.32 -4.41
C VAL A 68 -1.81 -4.09 -3.13
N THR A 69 -0.91 -4.97 -2.68
CA THR A 69 -1.12 -5.82 -1.50
C THR A 69 -1.19 -5.00 -0.23
N VAL A 70 -0.23 -4.09 -0.02
CA VAL A 70 -0.16 -3.26 1.19
C VAL A 70 -1.25 -2.19 1.15
N LYS A 71 -1.53 -1.59 0.00
CA LYS A 71 -2.64 -0.63 -0.17
C LYS A 71 -3.98 -1.24 0.23
N LEU A 72 -4.28 -2.48 -0.19
CA LEU A 72 -5.51 -3.16 0.24
C LEU A 72 -5.53 -3.43 1.75
N ASP A 73 -4.40 -3.81 2.35
CA ASP A 73 -4.31 -3.98 3.80
C ASP A 73 -4.54 -2.66 4.56
N LEU A 74 -3.96 -1.56 4.09
CA LEU A 74 -4.17 -0.23 4.68
C LEU A 74 -5.63 0.25 4.54
N GLU A 75 -6.29 -0.06 3.42
CA GLU A 75 -7.74 0.17 3.25
C GLU A 75 -8.54 -0.65 4.28
N ALA A 76 -8.23 -1.94 4.41
CA ALA A 76 -8.91 -2.86 5.31
C ALA A 76 -8.73 -2.48 6.79
N ARG A 77 -7.56 -1.93 7.14
CA ARG A 77 -7.25 -1.44 8.49
C ARG A 77 -7.76 -0.02 8.75
N GLY A 78 -8.33 0.65 7.75
CA GLY A 78 -8.82 2.02 7.89
C GLY A 78 -7.71 3.05 8.10
N ILE A 79 -6.52 2.83 7.55
CA ILE A 79 -5.41 3.80 7.59
C ILE A 79 -5.52 4.77 6.41
N ILE A 80 -5.94 4.24 5.26
CA ILE A 80 -6.21 5.02 4.05
C ILE A 80 -7.60 4.67 3.54
N GLU A 81 -8.14 5.52 2.69
CA GLU A 81 -9.40 5.26 2.01
C GLU A 81 -9.38 5.73 0.56
N ARG A 82 -10.31 5.17 -0.23
CA ARG A 82 -10.57 5.62 -1.58
C ARG A 82 -11.48 6.84 -1.52
N ILE A 83 -11.19 7.84 -2.34
CA ILE A 83 -12.08 8.99 -2.48
C ILE A 83 -13.26 8.58 -3.37
N PRO A 84 -14.51 8.72 -2.91
CA PRO A 84 -15.67 8.33 -3.71
C PRO A 84 -15.80 9.26 -4.93
N LYS A 85 -16.32 8.71 -6.04
CA LYS A 85 -16.67 9.46 -7.27
C LYS A 85 -15.50 10.17 -7.98
N THR A 86 -14.28 9.61 -7.92
CA THR A 86 -13.11 10.11 -8.67
C THR A 86 -12.73 9.18 -9.83
N SER A 87 -12.38 9.74 -10.98
CA SER A 87 -11.70 9.06 -12.08
C SER A 87 -10.50 9.91 -12.54
N PRO A 88 -9.25 9.41 -12.46
CA PRO A 88 -8.86 8.10 -11.94
C PRO A 88 -9.16 7.94 -10.44
N HIS A 89 -9.13 6.71 -9.96
CA HIS A 89 -9.34 6.38 -8.55
C HIS A 89 -8.24 7.01 -7.68
N LYS A 90 -8.64 7.82 -6.69
CA LYS A 90 -7.74 8.50 -5.76
C LYS A 90 -7.78 7.94 -4.34
N LEU A 91 -6.67 8.12 -3.63
CA LEU A 91 -6.43 7.70 -2.26
C LEU A 91 -6.12 8.90 -1.37
N ARG A 92 -6.52 8.81 -0.10
CA ARG A 92 -6.15 9.76 0.98
C ARG A 92 -5.98 9.04 2.31
N LEU A 93 -5.38 9.71 3.30
CA LEU A 93 -5.36 9.22 4.68
C LEU A 93 -6.79 9.23 5.23
N LYS A 94 -7.14 8.20 5.99
CA LYS A 94 -8.39 8.17 6.74
C LYS A 94 -8.18 8.93 8.05
N LEU A 95 -8.99 9.97 8.26
CA LEU A 95 -9.00 10.79 9.48
C LEU A 95 -9.86 10.15 10.57
#